data_AF-A0A1F8JMX1-F1
#
_entry.id   AF-A0A1F8JMX1-F1
#
_cell.length_a   1.000
_cell.length_b   1.000
_cell.length_c   1.000
_cell.angle_alpha   90.00
_cell.angle_beta   90.00
_cell.angle_gamma   90.00
#
_symmetry.space_group_name_H-M   'P 1'
#
loop_
_entity.id
_entity.type
_entity.pdbx_description
1 polymer ?
#
loop_
_entity_poly.entity_id
_entity_poly.type
_entity_poly.pdbx_seq_one_letter_code
_entity_poly.pdbx_strand_id
1 'polypeptide(L)'
;MDKGHEGMQDTVTGIIQGETRVLTAQMDLNDLFSDREKFKIEVVAKINDVIHPLGLQIYNANIAELADLDDKNRYFAEQKQRALQEVNQKARVAVAEAIKGGEIGEKMQIGETRKNVAGIELDVKIVRKAEGNASAVKIAAEANLFAKQKEADGLLYSEMRKAEAILATRKAEAEGLQALISGVGGSVDNLNKFSII
;
A
#
# COMPACT_ATOMS: atom_id res chain seq x y z
N MET A 1 -87.53 -15.55 -3.66
CA MET A 1 -86.25 -15.11 -3.05
C MET A 1 -85.23 -15.38 -4.13
N ASP A 2 -84.63 -14.44 -4.86
CA ASP A 2 -84.12 -13.13 -4.47
C ASP A 2 -83.71 -12.38 -5.77
N LYS A 3 -84.60 -11.57 -6.34
CA LYS A 3 -84.29 -10.79 -7.56
C LYS A 3 -83.82 -9.36 -7.27
N GLY A 4 -83.90 -8.94 -6.00
CA GLY A 4 -83.57 -7.59 -5.57
C GLY A 4 -82.10 -7.42 -5.22
N HIS A 5 -81.48 -8.44 -4.59
CA HIS A 5 -80.06 -8.39 -4.27
C HIS A 5 -79.17 -8.60 -5.49
N GLU A 6 -79.58 -9.45 -6.45
CA GLU A 6 -78.85 -9.70 -7.71
C GLU A 6 -78.73 -8.42 -8.55
N GLY A 7 -79.82 -7.64 -8.69
CA GLY A 7 -79.79 -6.36 -9.40
C GLY A 7 -78.96 -5.26 -8.71
N MET A 8 -78.89 -5.27 -7.38
CA MET A 8 -78.03 -4.33 -6.63
C MET A 8 -76.55 -4.68 -6.82
N GLN A 9 -76.19 -5.97 -6.76
CA GLN A 9 -74.83 -6.42 -6.96
C GLN A 9 -74.34 -6.12 -8.38
N ASP A 10 -75.17 -6.33 -9.40
CA ASP A 10 -74.85 -5.99 -10.79
C ASP A 10 -74.64 -4.48 -10.98
N THR A 11 -75.49 -3.66 -10.35
CA THR A 11 -75.38 -2.19 -10.41
C THR A 11 -74.09 -1.71 -9.78
N VAL A 12 -73.76 -2.20 -8.58
CA VAL A 12 -72.52 -1.84 -7.86
C VAL A 12 -71.29 -2.32 -8.64
N THR A 13 -71.35 -3.54 -9.19
CA THR A 13 -70.26 -4.08 -10.01
C THR A 13 -70.05 -3.22 -11.27
N GLY A 14 -71.12 -2.81 -11.93
CA GLY A 14 -71.06 -1.92 -13.09
C GLY A 14 -70.43 -0.56 -12.77
N ILE A 15 -70.76 0.03 -11.61
CA ILE A 15 -70.16 1.29 -11.15
C ILE A 15 -68.65 1.11 -10.89
N ILE A 16 -68.27 0.08 -10.13
CA ILE A 16 -66.87 -0.22 -9.81
C ILE A 16 -66.04 -0.41 -11.09
N GLN A 17 -66.56 -1.20 -12.03
CA GLN A 17 -65.88 -1.46 -13.31
C GLN A 17 -65.78 -0.20 -14.17
N GLY A 18 -66.84 0.60 -14.23
CA GLY A 18 -66.86 1.86 -14.98
C GLY A 18 -65.83 2.85 -14.47
N GLU A 19 -65.81 3.12 -13.17
CA GLU A 19 -64.89 4.06 -12.54
C GLU A 19 -63.42 3.59 -12.62
N THR A 20 -63.18 2.30 -12.38
CA THR A 20 -61.84 1.72 -12.52
C THR A 20 -61.32 1.85 -13.97
N ARG A 21 -62.19 1.71 -14.97
CA ARG A 21 -61.83 1.89 -16.39
C ARG A 21 -61.48 3.33 -16.74
N VAL A 22 -62.22 4.30 -16.22
CA VAL A 22 -61.92 5.73 -16.44
C VAL A 22 -60.57 6.09 -15.84
N LEU A 23 -60.30 5.61 -14.62
CA LEU A 23 -59.04 5.83 -13.93
C LEU A 23 -57.83 5.24 -14.65
N THR A 24 -57.92 3.97 -15.02
CA THR A 24 -56.83 3.28 -15.73
C THR A 24 -56.56 3.87 -17.11
N ALA A 25 -57.56 4.46 -17.78
CA ALA A 25 -57.37 5.12 -19.07
C ALA A 25 -56.65 6.47 -18.97
N GLN A 26 -56.66 7.11 -17.80
CA GLN A 26 -56.03 8.42 -17.56
C GLN A 26 -54.60 8.33 -17.04
N MET A 27 -54.17 7.15 -16.58
CA MET A 27 -52.85 6.92 -15.98
C MET A 27 -51.85 6.37 -16.99
N ASP A 28 -50.56 6.69 -16.82
CA ASP A 28 -49.49 6.01 -17.54
C ASP A 28 -49.40 4.56 -17.05
N LEU A 29 -49.12 3.64 -17.97
CA LEU A 29 -49.00 2.23 -17.67
C LEU A 29 -47.90 1.97 -16.63
N ASN A 30 -46.78 2.70 -16.68
CA ASN A 30 -45.69 2.55 -15.71
C ASN A 30 -46.09 3.01 -14.30
N ASP A 31 -46.92 4.05 -14.20
CA ASP A 31 -47.43 4.54 -12.91
C ASP A 31 -48.39 3.51 -12.29
N LEU A 32 -49.16 2.82 -13.12
CA LEU A 32 -50.04 1.73 -12.71
C LEU A 32 -49.25 0.53 -12.12
N PHE A 33 -48.02 0.30 -12.59
CA PHE A 33 -47.16 -0.80 -12.10
C PHE A 33 -46.28 -0.42 -10.91
N SER A 34 -45.86 0.83 -10.80
CA SER A 34 -44.82 1.26 -9.87
C SER A 34 -45.34 1.47 -8.45
N ASP A 35 -46.58 1.93 -8.28
CA ASP A 35 -47.15 2.19 -6.95
C ASP A 35 -48.61 1.71 -6.85
N ARG A 36 -48.75 0.41 -6.56
CA ARG A 36 -50.05 -0.26 -6.39
C ARG A 36 -50.84 0.28 -5.21
N GLU A 37 -50.19 0.72 -4.15
CA GLU A 37 -50.89 1.19 -2.96
C GLU A 37 -51.48 2.58 -3.22
N LYS A 38 -50.73 3.45 -3.88
CA LYS A 38 -51.25 4.74 -4.35
C LYS A 38 -52.42 4.56 -5.31
N PHE A 39 -52.29 3.64 -6.28
CA PHE A 39 -53.39 3.30 -7.19
C PHE A 39 -54.63 2.80 -6.42
N LYS A 40 -54.45 1.88 -5.46
CA LYS A 40 -55.53 1.36 -4.61
C LYS A 40 -56.25 2.48 -3.87
N ILE A 41 -55.50 3.39 -3.24
CA ILE A 41 -56.07 4.53 -2.50
C ILE A 41 -56.91 5.41 -3.44
N GLU A 42 -56.38 5.75 -4.61
CA GLU A 42 -57.04 6.65 -5.56
C GLU A 42 -58.31 6.02 -6.17
N VAL A 43 -58.26 4.74 -6.53
CA VAL A 43 -59.41 3.99 -7.05
C VAL A 43 -60.50 3.83 -5.99
N VAL A 44 -60.13 3.43 -4.78
CA VAL A 44 -61.10 3.24 -3.69
C VAL A 44 -61.77 4.56 -3.31
N ALA A 45 -61.01 5.66 -3.26
CA ALA A 45 -61.55 6.98 -2.96
C ALA A 45 -62.62 7.39 -3.98
N LYS A 46 -62.29 7.34 -5.28
CA LYS A 46 -63.23 7.73 -6.35
C LYS A 46 -64.47 6.84 -6.40
N ILE A 47 -64.31 5.53 -6.22
CA ILE A 47 -65.47 4.63 -6.20
C ILE A 47 -66.34 4.91 -4.97
N ASN A 48 -65.74 5.15 -3.80
CA ASN A 48 -66.49 5.53 -2.60
C ASN A 48 -67.32 6.81 -2.81
N ASP A 49 -66.78 7.82 -3.48
CA ASP A 49 -67.53 9.06 -3.79
C ASP A 49 -68.81 8.78 -4.59
N VAL A 50 -68.78 7.80 -5.50
CA VAL A 50 -69.92 7.44 -6.35
C VAL A 50 -70.94 6.56 -5.63
N ILE A 51 -70.49 5.63 -4.78
CA ILE A 51 -71.41 4.69 -4.10
C ILE A 51 -71.92 5.19 -2.75
N HIS A 52 -71.27 6.18 -2.14
CA HIS A 52 -71.67 6.74 -0.84
C HIS A 52 -73.09 7.32 -0.84
N PRO A 53 -73.54 8.06 -1.88
CA PRO A 53 -74.94 8.50 -1.99
C PRO A 53 -75.96 7.36 -2.09
N LEU A 54 -75.51 6.16 -2.49
CA LEU A 54 -76.33 4.95 -2.53
C LEU A 54 -76.41 4.24 -1.17
N GLY A 55 -75.75 4.78 -0.14
CA GLY A 55 -75.67 4.18 1.20
C GLY A 55 -74.65 3.05 1.32
N LEU A 56 -73.73 2.93 0.37
CA LEU A 56 -72.69 1.90 0.32
C LEU A 56 -71.31 2.47 0.67
N GLN A 57 -70.44 1.64 1.22
CA GLN A 57 -69.06 2.02 1.54
C GLN A 57 -68.11 0.85 1.36
N ILE A 58 -66.97 1.11 0.72
CA ILE A 58 -65.84 0.18 0.66
C ILE A 58 -65.09 0.27 1.99
N TYR A 59 -65.12 -0.82 2.75
CA TYR A 59 -64.31 -0.99 3.96
C TYR A 59 -62.92 -1.52 3.66
N ASN A 60 -62.81 -2.40 2.67
CA ASN A 60 -61.57 -3.02 2.25
C ASN A 60 -61.66 -3.32 0.74
N ALA A 61 -60.56 -3.08 0.03
CA ALA A 61 -60.40 -3.50 -1.34
C ALA A 61 -58.96 -3.98 -1.56
N ASN A 62 -58.83 -4.95 -2.46
CA ASN A 62 -57.56 -5.39 -2.99
C ASN A 62 -57.57 -5.22 -4.51
N ILE A 63 -56.41 -4.88 -5.07
CA ILE A 63 -56.22 -4.79 -6.51
C ILE A 63 -55.51 -6.07 -6.96
N ALA A 64 -56.14 -6.79 -7.90
CA ALA A 64 -55.53 -7.96 -8.52
C ALA A 64 -54.28 -7.55 -9.34
N GLU A 65 -53.39 -8.51 -9.64
CA GLU A 65 -52.32 -8.22 -10.60
C GLU A 65 -52.88 -7.87 -11.96
N LEU A 66 -52.28 -6.86 -12.59
CA LEU A 66 -52.56 -6.55 -13.98
C LEU A 66 -52.15 -7.77 -14.82
N ALA A 67 -53.14 -8.30 -15.53
CA ALA A 67 -52.98 -9.45 -16.39
C ALA A 67 -53.37 -9.06 -17.81
N ASP A 68 -52.76 -9.74 -18.78
CA ASP A 68 -53.15 -9.60 -20.16
C ASP A 68 -54.60 -10.10 -20.34
N LEU A 69 -55.39 -9.42 -21.17
CA LEU A 69 -56.81 -9.76 -21.39
C LEU A 69 -57.02 -11.06 -22.18
N ASP A 70 -55.98 -11.51 -22.91
CA ASP A 70 -55.98 -12.72 -23.73
C ASP A 70 -54.64 -13.42 -23.52
N ASP A 71 -54.66 -14.74 -23.38
CA ASP A 71 -53.48 -15.62 -23.27
C ASP A 71 -52.51 -15.48 -24.46
N LYS A 72 -52.98 -14.94 -25.59
CA LYS A 72 -52.17 -14.63 -26.77
C LYS A 72 -51.32 -13.37 -26.61
N ASN A 73 -51.71 -12.45 -25.72
CA ASN A 73 -50.91 -11.27 -25.40
C ASN A 73 -50.06 -11.58 -24.17
N ARG A 74 -48.75 -11.33 -24.28
CA ARG A 74 -47.78 -11.61 -23.20
C ARG A 74 -47.06 -10.35 -22.73
N TYR A 75 -47.64 -9.18 -22.98
CA TYR A 75 -46.98 -7.90 -22.72
C TYR A 75 -46.55 -7.77 -21.25
N PHE A 76 -47.44 -8.05 -20.28
CA PHE A 76 -47.09 -7.92 -18.87
C PHE A 76 -46.14 -9.02 -18.39
N ALA A 77 -46.28 -10.23 -18.93
CA ALA A 77 -45.34 -11.32 -18.66
C ALA A 77 -43.92 -10.96 -19.15
N GLU A 78 -43.80 -10.43 -20.36
CA GLU A 78 -42.53 -9.99 -20.94
C GLU A 78 -41.94 -8.79 -20.20
N GLN A 79 -42.76 -7.82 -19.80
CA GLN A 79 -42.30 -6.65 -19.05
C GLN A 79 -41.75 -7.06 -17.68
N LYS A 80 -42.44 -7.94 -16.95
CA LYS A 80 -41.98 -8.51 -15.67
C LYS A 80 -40.67 -9.28 -15.85
N GLN A 81 -40.57 -10.07 -16.92
CA GLN A 81 -39.34 -10.79 -17.24
C GLN A 81 -38.18 -9.82 -17.56
N ARG A 82 -38.41 -8.78 -18.36
CA ARG A 82 -37.39 -7.76 -18.68
C ARG A 82 -36.91 -7.04 -17.42
N ALA A 83 -37.80 -6.58 -16.55
CA ALA A 83 -37.42 -5.93 -15.30
C ALA A 83 -36.53 -6.84 -14.43
N LEU A 84 -36.86 -8.13 -14.32
CA LEU A 84 -36.03 -9.10 -13.62
C LEU A 84 -34.66 -9.31 -14.30
N GLN A 85 -34.63 -9.38 -15.63
CA GLN A 85 -33.39 -9.50 -16.39
C GLN A 85 -32.50 -8.26 -16.21
N GLU A 86 -33.08 -7.06 -16.18
CA GLU A 86 -32.33 -5.82 -15.93
C GLU A 86 -31.70 -5.79 -14.55
N VAL A 87 -32.41 -6.20 -13.50
CA VAL A 87 -31.86 -6.31 -12.14
C VAL A 87 -30.70 -7.31 -12.10
N ASN A 88 -30.90 -8.50 -12.69
CA ASN A 88 -29.86 -9.52 -12.76
C ASN A 88 -28.63 -9.04 -13.55
N GLN A 89 -28.85 -8.34 -14.66
CA GLN A 89 -27.77 -7.81 -15.48
C GLN A 89 -27.00 -6.71 -14.73
N LYS A 90 -27.70 -5.80 -14.04
CA LYS A 90 -27.06 -4.78 -13.19
C LYS A 90 -26.22 -5.43 -12.09
N ALA A 91 -26.75 -6.44 -11.41
CA ALA A 91 -26.00 -7.19 -10.38
C ALA A 91 -24.77 -7.89 -10.97
N ARG A 92 -24.92 -8.53 -12.13
CA ARG A 92 -23.81 -9.21 -12.83
C ARG A 92 -22.71 -8.24 -13.24
N VAL A 93 -23.06 -7.07 -13.78
CA VAL A 93 -22.10 -6.02 -14.15
C VAL A 93 -21.37 -5.51 -12.91
N ALA A 94 -22.09 -5.22 -11.82
CA ALA A 94 -21.48 -4.75 -10.58
C ALA A 94 -20.47 -5.76 -9.99
N VAL A 95 -20.81 -7.06 -10.01
CA VAL A 95 -19.89 -8.12 -9.57
C VAL A 95 -18.64 -8.17 -10.46
N ALA A 96 -18.81 -8.08 -11.79
CA ALA A 96 -17.69 -8.10 -12.72
C ALA A 96 -16.75 -6.89 -12.53
N GLU A 97 -17.32 -5.70 -12.30
CA GLU A 97 -16.56 -4.48 -12.01
C GLU A 97 -15.79 -4.60 -10.69
N ALA A 98 -16.40 -5.16 -9.65
CA ALA A 98 -15.75 -5.39 -8.37
C ALA A 98 -14.57 -6.36 -8.49
N ILE A 99 -14.75 -7.48 -9.21
CA ILE A 99 -13.67 -8.45 -9.48
C ILE A 99 -12.52 -7.76 -10.22
N LYS A 100 -12.83 -7.04 -11.31
CA LYS A 100 -11.84 -6.30 -12.09
C LYS A 100 -11.07 -5.29 -11.23
N GLY A 101 -11.76 -4.56 -10.36
CA GLY A 101 -11.15 -3.61 -9.42
C GLY A 101 -10.20 -4.31 -8.44
N GLY A 102 -10.63 -5.45 -7.88
CA GLY A 102 -9.82 -6.27 -6.98
C GLY A 102 -8.54 -6.80 -7.65
N GLU A 103 -8.66 -7.37 -8.85
CA GLU A 103 -7.51 -7.88 -9.61
C GLU A 103 -6.50 -6.78 -9.97
N ILE A 104 -6.99 -5.62 -10.42
CA ILE A 104 -6.12 -4.46 -10.72
C ILE A 104 -5.42 -3.99 -9.45
N GLY A 105 -6.14 -3.89 -8.32
CA GLY A 105 -5.58 -3.52 -7.03
C GLY A 105 -4.48 -4.48 -6.59
N GLU A 106 -4.71 -5.79 -6.70
CA GLU A 106 -3.72 -6.81 -6.38
C GLU A 106 -2.46 -6.69 -7.26
N LYS A 107 -2.63 -6.56 -8.57
CA LYS A 107 -1.50 -6.38 -9.50
C LYS A 107 -0.73 -5.09 -9.24
N MET A 108 -1.41 -4.01 -8.88
CA MET A 108 -0.78 -2.74 -8.52
C MET A 108 0.08 -2.88 -7.25
N GLN A 109 -0.45 -3.52 -6.20
CA GLN A 109 0.28 -3.81 -4.96
C GLN A 109 1.52 -4.67 -5.20
N ILE A 110 1.40 -5.72 -6.02
CA ILE A 110 2.54 -6.55 -6.43
C ILE A 110 3.59 -5.71 -7.17
N GLY A 111 3.14 -4.85 -8.10
CA GLY A 111 4.02 -3.97 -8.86
C GLY A 111 4.76 -2.96 -7.99
N GLU A 112 4.05 -2.33 -7.05
CA GLU A 112 4.62 -1.38 -6.08
C GLU A 112 5.63 -2.06 -5.15
N THR A 113 5.26 -3.22 -4.62
CA THR A 113 6.17 -4.04 -3.79
C THR A 113 7.45 -4.37 -4.55
N ARG A 114 7.35 -4.81 -5.81
CA ARG A 114 8.54 -5.10 -6.64
C ARG A 114 9.42 -3.88 -6.86
N LYS A 115 8.84 -2.71 -7.10
CA LYS A 115 9.60 -1.45 -7.24
C LYS A 115 10.33 -1.10 -5.94
N ASN A 116 9.64 -1.22 -4.80
CA ASN A 116 10.21 -0.92 -3.50
C ASN A 116 11.37 -1.88 -3.17
N VAL A 117 11.19 -3.18 -3.40
CA VAL A 117 12.25 -4.18 -3.21
C VAL A 117 13.45 -3.86 -4.10
N ALA A 118 13.24 -3.57 -5.39
CA ALA A 118 14.33 -3.23 -6.30
C ALA A 118 15.07 -1.95 -5.87
N GLY A 119 14.37 -0.95 -5.35
CA GLY A 119 14.97 0.26 -4.78
C GLY A 119 15.84 -0.03 -3.56
N ILE A 120 15.33 -0.82 -2.60
CA ILE A 120 16.07 -1.25 -1.41
C ILE A 120 17.33 -2.04 -1.80
N GLU A 121 17.21 -2.97 -2.75
CA GLU A 121 18.36 -3.76 -3.23
C GLU A 121 19.44 -2.88 -3.87
N LEU A 122 19.04 -1.85 -4.62
CA LEU A 122 19.97 -0.88 -5.21
C LEU A 122 20.70 -0.10 -4.11
N ASP A 123 19.98 0.41 -3.12
CA ASP A 123 20.55 1.17 -2.00
C ASP A 123 21.52 0.31 -1.19
N VAL A 124 21.15 -0.93 -0.88
CA VAL A 124 22.02 -1.90 -0.20
C VAL A 124 23.31 -2.14 -1.00
N LYS A 125 23.21 -2.26 -2.32
CA LYS A 125 24.38 -2.45 -3.19
C LYS A 125 25.30 -1.23 -3.20
N ILE A 126 24.73 -0.02 -3.18
CA ILE A 126 25.50 1.23 -3.11
C ILE A 126 26.26 1.31 -1.78
N VAL A 127 25.56 1.08 -0.66
CA VAL A 127 26.17 1.11 0.68
C VAL A 127 27.30 0.09 0.81
N ARG A 128 27.07 -1.17 0.40
CA ARG A 128 28.10 -2.22 0.44
C ARG A 128 29.33 -1.87 -0.39
N LYS A 129 29.15 -1.27 -1.56
CA LYS A 129 30.26 -0.83 -2.41
C LYS A 129 31.05 0.31 -1.76
N ALA A 130 30.36 1.27 -1.14
CA ALA A 130 31.00 2.37 -0.42
C ALA A 130 31.79 1.87 0.79
N GLU A 131 31.21 0.97 1.61
CA GLU A 131 31.89 0.33 2.75
C GLU A 131 33.12 -0.48 2.32
N GLY A 132 33.00 -1.28 1.26
CA GLY A 132 34.10 -2.05 0.70
C GLY A 132 35.26 -1.15 0.24
N ASN A 133 34.94 -0.05 -0.45
CA ASN A 133 35.94 0.94 -0.86
C ASN A 133 36.60 1.63 0.34
N ALA A 134 35.82 2.05 1.34
CA ALA A 134 36.34 2.69 2.54
C ALA A 134 37.26 1.75 3.34
N SER A 135 36.87 0.48 3.48
CA SER A 135 37.67 -0.57 4.11
C SER A 135 38.98 -0.81 3.36
N ALA A 136 38.93 -0.92 2.02
CA ALA A 136 40.13 -1.09 1.20
C ALA A 136 41.11 0.09 1.34
N VAL A 137 40.59 1.33 1.35
CA VAL A 137 41.41 2.54 1.56
C VAL A 137 42.05 2.52 2.95
N LYS A 138 41.30 2.14 3.98
CA LYS A 138 41.82 2.05 5.36
C LYS A 138 42.94 1.02 5.48
N ILE A 139 42.73 -0.19 4.94
CA ILE A 139 43.75 -1.26 4.94
C ILE A 139 45.01 -0.81 4.20
N ALA A 140 44.88 -0.16 3.04
CA ALA A 140 46.02 0.35 2.29
C ALA A 140 46.75 1.47 3.04
N ALA A 141 46.03 2.36 3.73
CA ALA A 141 46.63 3.41 4.56
C ALA A 141 47.37 2.84 5.77
N GLU A 142 46.79 1.86 6.47
CA GLU A 142 47.42 1.15 7.60
C GLU A 142 48.68 0.40 7.16
N ALA A 143 48.63 -0.31 6.03
CA ALA A 143 49.79 -0.99 5.46
C ALA A 143 50.93 -0.02 5.12
N ASN A 144 50.61 1.13 4.51
CA ASN A 144 51.59 2.17 4.20
C ASN A 144 52.20 2.80 5.46
N LEU A 145 51.38 3.05 6.48
CA LEU A 145 51.85 3.60 7.75
C LEU A 145 52.79 2.61 8.46
N PHE A 146 52.41 1.32 8.50
CA PHE A 146 53.25 0.26 9.06
C PHE A 146 54.59 0.12 8.32
N ALA A 147 54.58 0.16 6.99
CA ALA A 147 55.79 0.10 6.18
C ALA A 147 56.75 1.27 6.49
N LYS A 148 56.22 2.50 6.52
CA LYS A 148 57.00 3.70 6.87
C LYS A 148 57.56 3.64 8.29
N GLN A 149 56.77 3.12 9.24
CA GLN A 149 57.20 3.01 10.62
C GLN A 149 58.33 1.99 10.77
N LYS A 150 58.22 0.82 10.12
CA LYS A 150 59.30 -0.17 10.08
C LYS A 150 60.59 0.37 9.43
N GLU A 151 60.45 1.15 8.36
CA GLU A 151 61.60 1.76 7.69
C GLU A 151 62.29 2.78 8.61
N ALA A 152 61.51 3.65 9.26
CA ALA A 152 62.03 4.63 10.22
C ALA A 152 62.71 3.94 11.42
N ASP A 153 62.10 2.90 11.99
CA ASP A 153 62.68 2.13 13.09
C ASP A 153 63.99 1.43 12.66
N GLY A 154 64.05 0.91 11.43
CA GLY A 154 65.25 0.31 10.86
C GLY A 154 66.39 1.31 10.68
N LEU A 155 66.07 2.53 10.22
CA LEU A 155 67.03 3.62 10.12
C LEU A 155 67.54 4.04 11.50
N LEU A 156 66.63 4.24 12.46
CA LEU A 156 66.97 4.61 13.83
C LEU A 156 67.89 3.57 14.47
N TYR A 157 67.55 2.29 14.32
CA TYR A 157 68.37 1.18 14.80
C TYR A 157 69.77 1.17 14.17
N SER A 158 69.85 1.38 12.86
CA SER A 158 71.14 1.47 12.15
C SER A 158 72.01 2.62 12.70
N GLU A 159 71.41 3.80 12.88
CA GLU A 159 72.12 4.97 13.42
C GLU A 159 72.55 4.78 14.88
N MET A 160 71.70 4.19 15.72
CA MET A 160 72.07 3.84 17.10
C MET A 160 73.26 2.87 17.13
N ARG A 161 73.25 1.84 16.28
CA ARG A 161 74.37 0.87 16.20
C ARG A 161 75.66 1.52 15.73
N LYS A 162 75.60 2.48 14.79
CA LYS A 162 76.77 3.27 14.38
C LYS A 162 77.29 4.13 15.53
N ALA A 163 76.39 4.83 16.24
CA ALA A 163 76.77 5.67 17.37
C ALA A 163 77.40 4.86 18.51
N GLU A 164 76.83 3.69 18.85
CA GLU A 164 77.40 2.74 19.82
C GLU A 164 78.79 2.27 19.39
N ALA A 165 78.97 1.90 18.12
CA ALA A 165 80.26 1.47 17.60
C ALA A 165 81.32 2.58 17.75
N ILE A 166 80.98 3.82 17.39
CA ILE A 166 81.88 4.98 17.56
C ILE A 166 82.24 5.19 19.03
N LEU A 167 81.26 5.16 19.94
CA LEU A 167 81.50 5.29 21.37
C LEU A 167 82.41 4.18 21.90
N ALA A 168 82.21 2.94 21.47
CA ALA A 168 83.04 1.80 21.84
C ALA A 168 84.49 1.96 21.36
N THR A 169 84.70 2.40 20.12
CA THR A 169 86.04 2.69 19.58
C THR A 169 86.71 3.80 20.38
N ARG A 170 86.00 4.90 20.65
CA ARG A 170 86.54 6.03 21.45
C ARG A 170 86.88 5.62 22.87
N LYS A 171 86.05 4.78 23.49
CA LYS A 171 86.32 4.24 24.83
C LYS A 171 87.56 3.33 24.82
N ALA A 172 87.70 2.45 23.83
CA ALA A 172 88.87 1.59 23.67
C ALA A 172 90.15 2.40 23.42
N GLU A 173 90.10 3.47 22.60
CA GLU A 173 91.21 4.41 22.40
C GLU A 173 91.61 5.10 23.71
N ALA A 174 90.63 5.59 24.48
CA ALA A 174 90.87 6.25 25.76
C ALA A 174 91.48 5.31 26.80
N GLU A 175 90.98 4.07 26.90
CA GLU A 175 91.54 3.02 27.76
C GLU A 175 92.96 2.64 27.33
N GLY A 176 93.21 2.50 26.03
CA GLY A 176 94.55 2.23 25.49
C GLY A 176 95.55 3.35 25.80
N LEU A 177 95.14 4.61 25.63
CA LEU A 177 95.94 5.78 26.01
C LEU A 177 96.23 5.81 27.51
N GLN A 178 95.24 5.54 28.36
CA GLN A 178 95.47 5.43 29.80
C GLN A 178 96.43 4.31 30.16
N ALA A 179 96.31 3.13 29.53
CA ALA A 179 97.21 2.00 29.77
C ALA A 179 98.65 2.31 29.34
N LEU A 180 98.86 3.05 28.24
CA LEU A 180 100.18 3.52 27.83
C LEU A 180 100.75 4.55 28.80
N ILE A 181 99.96 5.52 29.25
CA ILE A 181 100.36 6.49 30.28
C ILE A 181 100.77 5.77 31.58
N SER A 182 100.00 4.75 31.97
CA SER A 182 100.27 3.94 33.17
C SER A 182 101.51 3.03 33.02
N GLY A 183 101.72 2.46 31.83
CA GLY A 183 102.83 1.53 31.53
C GLY A 183 104.18 2.21 31.30
N VAL A 184 104.18 3.49 30.92
CA VAL A 184 105.41 4.30 30.76
C VAL A 184 105.92 4.86 32.10
N GLY A 185 105.23 4.62 33.22
CA GLY A 185 105.67 5.09 34.54
C GLY A 185 105.64 6.61 34.70
N GLY A 186 104.82 7.30 33.91
CA GLY A 186 104.61 8.74 33.99
C GLY A 186 103.24 9.07 34.54
N SER A 187 103.18 9.56 35.78
CA SER A 187 102.01 10.32 36.25
C SER A 187 101.64 11.39 35.23
N VAL A 188 100.35 11.71 35.10
CA VAL A 188 99.85 12.85 34.31
C VAL A 188 100.47 14.18 34.80
N ASP A 189 101.09 14.18 35.99
CA ASP A 189 101.93 15.27 36.51
C ASP A 189 103.20 15.55 35.69
N ASN A 190 103.67 14.61 34.85
CA ASN A 190 104.94 14.75 34.13
C ASN A 190 104.84 15.40 32.74
N LEU A 191 103.65 15.81 32.30
CA LEU A 191 103.50 16.59 31.06
C LEU A 191 104.09 18.00 31.15
N ASN A 192 104.47 18.47 32.35
CA ASN A 192 105.11 19.79 32.54
C ASN A 192 106.64 19.77 32.66
N LYS A 193 107.33 18.63 32.58
CA LYS A 193 108.77 18.58 32.91
C LYS A 193 109.76 18.29 31.79
N PHE A 194 109.30 18.25 30.54
CA PHE A 194 110.18 18.42 29.38
C PHE A 194 109.73 19.54 28.43
N SER A 195 109.06 20.54 29.01
CA SER A 195 109.36 21.95 28.74
C SER A 195 109.18 22.73 30.05
N ILE A 196 110.25 22.83 30.86
CA ILE A 196 110.40 23.74 32.02
C ILE A 196 109.41 23.44 33.18
N ILE A 197 109.75 22.78 34.30
CA ILE A 197 110.96 22.24 34.97
C ILE A 197 110.44 21.03 35.72
#